data_AF-A0A2E4XMN9-F1
#
_entry.id   AF-A0A2E4XMN9-F1
#
_cell.length_a   1.000
_cell.length_b   1.000
_cell.length_c   1.000
_cell.angle_alpha   90.00
_cell.angle_beta   90.00
_cell.angle_gamma   90.00
#
_symmetry.space_group_name_H-M   'P 1'
#
loop_
_entity.id
_entity.type
_entity.pdbx_description
1 polymer ?
#
loop_
_entity_poly.entity_id
_entity_poly.type
_entity_poly.pdbx_seq_one_letter_code
_entity_poly.pdbx_strand_id
1 'polypeptide(L)'
;MLNEISKKFFRKFFLRRPYLEFDQSVEKIFKNSKKLKIELEKFSINFSLYKDLLNKSSLSNKNLTNNQMIFLSKLFFSQGNIILANKIREKLIKNLININVKNFEFQFLKIKFLIEKNKLNKAIIEIKKKNIFLIRNFINFYHNKNLILFLEKILKKKNIELVNLNPIKFEKKERSFGQFISGKKIIIVGPGFSKKKFGKKIDSFDIVVRFNQFKPISSLQQLYFGSKTHIVYFNGNMTKKININNLNKFLKNKWICSRLNFSDLSNLKNFRSIRKIFINPLGAFGFLQDALIDILHFNPKSIFVTNINFGLGKKLYWSSYSKANKLSNRQMYLSQSKLDLLSSINFIKVLRKNNVIKTDKELAKILELNSKELLLRFKKNNPLDEVVRD
;
A
#
# COMPACT_ATOMS: atom_id res chain seq x y z
N MET A 1 -13.84 16.33 -24.81
CA MET A 1 -13.50 14.99 -25.34
C MET A 1 -12.14 14.42 -24.88
N LEU A 2 -11.03 15.18 -24.94
CA LEU A 2 -9.68 14.73 -24.49
C LEU A 2 -9.61 14.22 -23.03
N ASN A 3 -10.50 14.69 -22.15
CA ASN A 3 -10.53 14.32 -20.74
C ASN A 3 -11.16 12.93 -20.47
N GLU A 4 -12.11 12.48 -21.29
CA GLU A 4 -12.70 11.15 -21.15
C GLU A 4 -11.84 10.08 -21.81
N ILE A 5 -11.28 10.38 -22.99
CA ILE A 5 -10.33 9.49 -23.68
C ILE A 5 -9.10 9.33 -22.80
N SER A 6 -8.51 10.40 -22.24
CA SER A 6 -7.39 10.27 -21.30
C SER A 6 -7.75 9.53 -20.01
N LYS A 7 -8.96 9.68 -19.44
CA LYS A 7 -9.41 8.90 -18.27
C LYS A 7 -9.63 7.42 -18.59
N LYS A 8 -10.23 7.09 -19.74
CA LYS A 8 -10.46 5.72 -20.21
C LYS A 8 -9.13 5.07 -20.60
N PHE A 9 -8.21 5.83 -21.19
CA PHE A 9 -6.84 5.46 -21.50
C PHE A 9 -6.01 5.25 -20.22
N PHE A 10 -6.03 6.17 -19.25
CA PHE A 10 -5.43 5.99 -17.91
C PHE A 10 -5.98 4.75 -17.20
N ARG A 11 -7.30 4.52 -17.22
CA ARG A 11 -7.90 3.32 -16.61
C ARG A 11 -7.54 2.02 -17.34
N LYS A 12 -7.27 2.08 -18.64
CA LYS A 12 -6.95 0.92 -19.48
C LYS A 12 -5.46 0.57 -19.45
N PHE A 13 -4.58 1.56 -19.29
CA PHE A 13 -3.11 1.40 -19.34
C PHE A 13 -2.40 1.36 -18.00
N PHE A 14 -3.04 1.78 -16.89
CA PHE A 14 -2.44 1.54 -15.59
C PHE A 14 -2.48 0.05 -15.27
N LEU A 15 -1.27 -0.50 -15.04
CA LEU A 15 -0.84 -1.85 -14.65
C LEU A 15 -1.70 -2.60 -13.60
N ARG A 16 -2.78 -2.01 -13.12
CA ARG A 16 -3.68 -2.57 -12.12
C ARG A 16 -4.79 -3.44 -12.73
N ARG A 17 -5.15 -3.27 -14.01
CA ARG A 17 -6.21 -4.07 -14.66
C ARG A 17 -6.00 -5.59 -14.61
N PRO A 18 -4.84 -6.15 -14.99
CA PRO A 18 -4.66 -7.61 -14.97
C PRO A 18 -4.78 -8.17 -13.55
N TYR A 19 -4.29 -7.43 -12.55
CA TYR A 19 -4.36 -7.90 -11.16
C TYR A 19 -5.71 -7.64 -10.47
N LEU A 20 -6.50 -6.71 -11.00
CA LEU A 20 -7.85 -6.42 -10.50
C LEU A 20 -8.77 -7.63 -10.71
N GLU A 21 -8.56 -8.40 -11.79
CA GLU A 21 -9.33 -9.61 -12.06
C GLU A 21 -9.14 -10.63 -10.94
N PHE A 22 -7.90 -10.88 -10.48
CA PHE A 22 -7.66 -11.77 -9.33
C PHE A 22 -8.39 -11.30 -8.07
N ASP A 23 -8.34 -10.00 -7.75
CA ASP A 23 -9.03 -9.44 -6.59
C ASP A 23 -10.56 -9.57 -6.70
N GLN A 24 -11.11 -9.41 -7.91
CA GLN A 24 -12.54 -9.57 -8.18
C GLN A 24 -12.98 -11.03 -8.08
N SER A 25 -12.22 -11.97 -8.65
CA SER A 25 -12.49 -13.40 -8.55
C SER A 25 -12.42 -13.89 -7.11
N VAL A 26 -11.39 -13.48 -6.35
CA VAL A 26 -11.29 -13.80 -4.91
C VAL A 26 -12.47 -13.21 -4.13
N GLU A 27 -12.89 -11.98 -4.42
CA GLU A 27 -14.06 -11.38 -3.78
C GLU A 27 -15.38 -12.10 -4.13
N LYS A 28 -15.54 -12.55 -5.37
CA LYS A 28 -16.70 -13.34 -5.80
C LYS A 28 -16.80 -14.67 -5.05
N ILE A 29 -15.67 -15.39 -4.94
CA ILE A 29 -15.58 -16.62 -4.13
C ILE A 29 -15.89 -16.33 -2.67
N PHE A 30 -15.32 -15.24 -2.14
CA PHE A 30 -15.53 -14.85 -0.76
C PHE A 30 -17.00 -14.54 -0.45
N LYS A 31 -17.72 -13.93 -1.39
CA LYS A 31 -19.16 -13.60 -1.25
C LYS A 31 -20.06 -14.81 -1.51
N ASN A 32 -19.65 -15.75 -2.35
CA ASN A 32 -20.43 -16.94 -2.70
C ASN A 32 -19.51 -18.11 -3.03
N SER A 33 -19.40 -19.08 -2.12
CA SER A 33 -18.55 -20.27 -2.26
C SER A 33 -18.93 -21.14 -3.46
N LYS A 34 -20.19 -21.14 -3.91
CA LYS A 34 -20.65 -21.87 -5.10
C LYS A 34 -19.94 -21.40 -6.38
N LYS A 35 -19.37 -20.19 -6.39
CA LYS A 35 -18.58 -19.66 -7.51
C LYS A 35 -17.14 -20.18 -7.55
N LEU A 36 -16.69 -20.96 -6.55
CA LEU A 36 -15.30 -21.42 -6.45
C LEU A 36 -14.83 -22.16 -7.70
N LYS A 37 -15.59 -23.17 -8.15
CA LYS A 37 -15.22 -23.97 -9.33
C LYS A 37 -15.09 -23.10 -10.59
N ILE A 38 -16.09 -22.26 -10.84
CA ILE A 38 -16.14 -21.34 -12.00
C ILE A 38 -14.96 -20.36 -11.99
N GLU A 39 -14.64 -19.76 -10.84
CA GLU A 39 -13.56 -18.79 -10.74
C GLU A 39 -12.17 -19.46 -10.77
N LEU A 40 -12.02 -20.73 -10.36
CA LEU A 40 -10.80 -21.51 -10.52
C LEU A 40 -10.51 -21.80 -12.01
N GLU A 41 -11.53 -22.20 -12.77
CA GLU A 41 -11.42 -22.54 -14.19
C GLU A 41 -10.93 -21.38 -15.05
N LYS A 42 -11.28 -20.13 -14.71
CA LYS A 42 -10.76 -18.92 -15.38
C LYS A 42 -9.24 -18.78 -15.38
N PHE A 43 -8.58 -19.35 -14.36
CA PHE A 43 -7.13 -19.35 -14.24
C PHE A 43 -6.52 -20.72 -14.57
N SER A 44 -7.28 -21.56 -15.29
CA SER A 44 -6.89 -22.92 -15.66
C SER A 44 -6.52 -23.78 -14.45
N ILE A 45 -7.24 -23.63 -13.34
CA ILE A 45 -7.07 -24.44 -12.13
C ILE A 45 -8.27 -25.36 -12.03
N ASN A 46 -8.06 -26.66 -12.14
CA ASN A 46 -9.13 -27.61 -11.86
C ASN A 46 -9.34 -27.77 -10.35
N PHE A 47 -10.54 -28.20 -9.97
CA PHE A 47 -10.93 -28.30 -8.56
C PHE A 47 -10.12 -29.35 -7.78
N SER A 48 -9.72 -30.43 -8.43
CA SER A 48 -8.87 -31.47 -7.84
C SER A 48 -7.50 -30.92 -7.43
N LEU A 49 -6.86 -30.15 -8.32
CA LEU A 49 -5.59 -29.46 -8.06
C LEU A 49 -5.69 -28.54 -6.85
N TYR A 50 -6.78 -27.76 -6.75
CA TYR A 50 -7.05 -26.90 -5.61
C TYR A 50 -7.20 -27.69 -4.29
N LYS A 51 -8.04 -28.74 -4.27
CA LYS A 51 -8.23 -29.59 -3.10
C LYS A 51 -6.93 -30.26 -2.65
N ASP A 52 -6.15 -30.76 -3.60
CA ASP A 52 -4.89 -31.44 -3.30
C ASP A 52 -3.84 -30.46 -2.73
N LEU A 53 -3.78 -29.21 -3.21
CA LEU A 53 -2.94 -28.17 -2.62
C LEU A 53 -3.37 -27.82 -1.19
N LEU A 54 -4.68 -27.77 -0.93
CA LEU A 54 -5.23 -27.48 0.39
C LEU A 54 -4.89 -28.60 1.39
N ASN A 55 -4.98 -29.86 0.97
CA ASN A 55 -4.80 -31.02 1.83
C ASN A 55 -3.33 -31.38 2.09
N LYS A 56 -2.50 -31.46 1.04
CA LYS A 56 -1.14 -32.00 1.16
C LYS A 56 -0.12 -30.98 1.65
N SER A 57 -0.43 -29.68 1.58
CA SER A 57 0.47 -28.57 1.93
C SER A 57 1.85 -28.57 1.22
N SER A 58 2.06 -29.48 0.26
CA SER A 58 3.29 -29.68 -0.51
C SER A 58 3.13 -29.11 -1.92
N LEU A 59 4.12 -28.30 -2.31
CA LEU A 59 4.19 -27.60 -3.60
C LEU A 59 5.26 -28.18 -4.53
N SER A 60 6.00 -29.19 -4.05
CA SER A 60 7.25 -29.68 -4.65
C SER A 60 7.03 -30.25 -6.05
N ASN A 61 5.89 -30.91 -6.30
CA ASN A 61 5.69 -31.67 -7.54
C ASN A 61 4.72 -31.01 -8.54
N LYS A 62 4.28 -29.77 -8.27
CA LYS A 62 3.25 -29.10 -9.09
C LYS A 62 3.82 -27.94 -9.90
N ASN A 63 3.71 -28.06 -11.23
CA ASN A 63 4.02 -27.00 -12.18
C ASN A 63 2.85 -26.02 -12.27
N LEU A 64 2.86 -25.00 -11.41
CA LEU A 64 1.91 -23.90 -11.45
C LEU A 64 2.46 -22.77 -12.32
N THR A 65 1.62 -22.22 -13.19
CA THR A 65 1.94 -20.98 -13.93
C THR A 65 1.98 -19.79 -12.98
N ASN A 66 2.61 -18.69 -13.40
CA ASN A 66 2.67 -17.48 -12.58
C ASN A 66 1.29 -16.91 -12.24
N ASN A 67 0.33 -16.94 -13.19
CA ASN A 67 -1.04 -16.50 -12.95
C ASN A 67 -1.75 -17.37 -11.92
N GLN A 68 -1.60 -18.69 -12.02
CA GLN A 68 -2.13 -19.63 -11.03
C GLN A 68 -1.55 -19.35 -9.63
N MET A 69 -0.23 -19.14 -9.53
CA MET A 69 0.41 -18.84 -8.25
C MET A 69 -0.09 -17.51 -7.65
N ILE A 70 -0.27 -16.48 -8.47
CA ILE A 70 -0.81 -15.19 -8.01
C ILE A 70 -2.22 -15.38 -7.47
N PHE A 71 -3.12 -15.98 -8.25
CA PHE A 71 -4.50 -16.21 -7.85
C PHE A 71 -4.61 -17.07 -6.59
N LEU A 72 -3.94 -18.24 -6.56
CA LEU A 72 -3.96 -19.16 -5.42
C LEU A 72 -3.38 -18.52 -4.16
N SER A 73 -2.29 -17.74 -4.28
CA SER A 73 -1.73 -17.05 -3.11
C SER A 73 -2.73 -16.07 -2.48
N LYS A 74 -3.49 -15.33 -3.30
CA LYS A 74 -4.53 -14.41 -2.82
C LYS A 74 -5.74 -15.15 -2.26
N LEU A 75 -6.19 -16.19 -2.95
CA LEU A 75 -7.34 -16.99 -2.54
C LEU A 75 -7.06 -17.68 -1.20
N PHE A 76 -5.96 -18.43 -1.08
CA PHE A 76 -5.60 -19.08 0.17
C PHE A 76 -5.36 -18.08 1.30
N PHE A 77 -4.79 -16.90 1.02
CA PHE A 77 -4.70 -15.86 2.03
C PHE A 77 -6.10 -15.45 2.50
N SER A 78 -7.02 -15.16 1.59
CA SER A 78 -8.39 -14.73 1.93
C SER A 78 -9.20 -15.78 2.71
N GLN A 79 -8.84 -17.06 2.59
CA GLN A 79 -9.45 -18.19 3.28
C GLN A 79 -8.74 -18.56 4.60
N GLY A 80 -7.69 -17.84 5.00
CA GLY A 80 -6.93 -18.14 6.23
C GLY A 80 -5.81 -19.18 6.10
N ASN A 81 -5.64 -19.77 4.91
CA ASN A 81 -4.53 -20.68 4.57
C ASN A 81 -3.23 -19.91 4.29
N ILE A 82 -2.89 -18.97 5.18
CA ILE A 82 -1.85 -17.95 4.94
C ILE A 82 -0.44 -18.53 4.85
N ILE A 83 -0.15 -19.66 5.51
CA ILE A 83 1.15 -20.33 5.41
C ILE A 83 1.33 -20.94 4.01
N LEU A 84 0.29 -21.62 3.49
CA LEU A 84 0.29 -22.14 2.13
C LEU A 84 0.37 -21.01 1.11
N ALA A 85 -0.41 -19.94 1.29
CA ALA A 85 -0.34 -18.74 0.46
C ALA A 85 1.08 -18.16 0.39
N ASN A 86 1.80 -18.13 1.53
CA ASN A 86 3.18 -17.67 1.57
C ASN A 86 4.15 -18.61 0.86
N LYS A 87 3.99 -19.94 0.99
CA LYS A 87 4.81 -20.91 0.25
C LYS A 87 4.66 -20.71 -1.26
N ILE A 88 3.43 -20.53 -1.75
CA ILE A 88 3.15 -20.24 -3.17
C ILE A 88 3.81 -18.92 -3.59
N ARG A 89 3.67 -17.88 -2.77
CA ARG A 89 4.28 -16.58 -3.02
C ARG A 89 5.80 -16.65 -3.10
N GLU A 90 6.48 -17.35 -2.19
CA GLU A 90 7.94 -17.47 -2.24
C GLU A 90 8.40 -18.30 -3.46
N LYS A 91 7.63 -19.31 -3.89
CA LYS A 91 7.86 -20.02 -5.17
C LYS A 91 7.76 -19.05 -6.36
N LEU A 92 6.71 -18.22 -6.41
CA LEU A 92 6.54 -17.18 -7.43
C LEU A 92 7.70 -16.17 -7.45
N ILE A 93 8.15 -15.72 -6.27
CA ILE A 93 9.30 -14.81 -6.14
C ILE A 93 10.57 -15.45 -6.69
N LYS A 94 10.85 -16.71 -6.32
CA LYS A 94 12.03 -17.45 -6.79
C LYS A 94 12.01 -17.58 -8.32
N ASN A 95 10.85 -17.93 -8.89
CA ASN A 95 10.67 -18.08 -10.33
C ASN A 95 10.92 -16.76 -11.08
N LEU A 96 10.38 -15.64 -10.59
CA LEU A 96 10.45 -14.37 -11.30
C LEU A 96 11.79 -13.64 -11.13
N ILE A 97 12.44 -13.73 -9.97
CA ILE A 97 13.72 -13.04 -9.74
C ILE A 97 14.86 -13.64 -10.58
N ASN A 98 14.85 -14.95 -10.81
CA ASN A 98 15.97 -15.68 -11.40
C ASN A 98 15.88 -15.87 -12.92
N ILE A 99 14.75 -15.52 -13.54
CA ILE A 99 14.52 -15.76 -14.97
C ILE A 99 14.51 -14.44 -15.74
N ASN A 100 14.88 -14.49 -17.02
CA ASN A 100 14.63 -13.40 -17.95
C ASN A 100 13.15 -13.41 -18.37
N VAL A 101 12.40 -12.42 -17.90
CA VAL A 101 10.95 -12.38 -18.06
C VAL A 101 10.60 -11.52 -19.27
N LYS A 102 10.09 -12.15 -20.33
CA LYS A 102 9.65 -11.44 -21.56
C LYS A 102 8.31 -10.73 -21.40
N ASN A 103 7.40 -11.26 -20.57
CA ASN A 103 6.09 -10.67 -20.34
C ASN A 103 6.19 -9.42 -19.45
N PHE A 104 5.63 -8.31 -19.94
CA PHE A 104 5.68 -7.00 -19.29
C PHE A 104 5.09 -6.96 -17.86
N GLU A 105 3.99 -7.67 -17.62
CA GLU A 105 3.32 -7.71 -16.32
C GLU A 105 4.20 -8.44 -15.29
N PHE A 106 4.76 -9.58 -15.69
CA PHE A 106 5.69 -10.35 -14.86
C PHE A 106 7.02 -9.62 -14.65
N GLN A 107 7.49 -8.81 -15.60
CA GLN A 107 8.68 -7.96 -15.39
C GLN A 107 8.41 -6.91 -14.31
N PHE A 108 7.23 -6.30 -14.30
CA PHE A 108 6.87 -5.35 -13.26
C PHE A 108 6.72 -6.02 -11.88
N LEU A 109 6.23 -7.26 -11.84
CA LEU A 109 6.28 -8.10 -10.63
C LEU A 109 7.70 -8.41 -10.18
N LYS A 110 8.60 -8.73 -11.10
CA LYS A 110 10.01 -8.95 -10.80
C LYS A 110 10.63 -7.71 -10.15
N ILE A 111 10.39 -6.51 -10.70
CA ILE A 111 10.85 -5.23 -10.15
C ILE A 111 10.34 -5.05 -8.71
N LYS A 112 9.03 -5.26 -8.49
CA LYS A 112 8.41 -5.22 -7.15
C LYS A 112 9.13 -6.18 -6.17
N PHE A 113 9.34 -7.43 -6.55
CA PHE A 113 9.97 -8.41 -5.67
C PHE A 113 11.44 -8.12 -5.41
N LEU A 114 12.16 -7.55 -6.38
CA LEU A 114 13.51 -7.02 -6.17
C LEU A 114 13.51 -5.90 -5.12
N ILE A 115 12.54 -4.98 -5.18
CA ILE A 115 12.38 -3.92 -4.18
C ILE A 115 12.13 -4.52 -2.81
N GLU A 116 11.18 -5.46 -2.67
CA GLU A 116 10.87 -6.11 -1.38
C GLU A 116 12.05 -6.84 -0.74
N LYS A 117 12.92 -7.45 -1.56
CA LYS A 117 14.15 -8.11 -1.10
C LYS A 117 15.33 -7.13 -0.95
N ASN A 118 15.07 -5.82 -0.98
CA ASN A 118 16.06 -4.74 -0.88
C ASN A 118 17.16 -4.80 -1.95
N LYS A 119 16.87 -5.35 -3.14
CA LYS A 119 17.80 -5.42 -4.29
C LYS A 119 17.57 -4.23 -5.22
N LEU A 120 17.68 -3.01 -4.70
CA LEU A 120 17.27 -1.77 -5.38
C LEU A 120 18.08 -1.50 -6.67
N ASN A 121 19.40 -1.73 -6.66
CA ASN A 121 20.24 -1.60 -7.86
C ASN A 121 19.77 -2.54 -8.99
N LYS A 122 19.46 -3.80 -8.65
CA LYS A 122 18.92 -4.77 -9.62
C LYS A 122 17.54 -4.33 -10.13
N ALA A 123 16.69 -3.78 -9.26
CA ALA A 123 15.41 -3.23 -9.67
C ALA A 123 15.57 -2.08 -10.67
N ILE A 124 16.51 -1.15 -10.43
CA ILE A 124 16.84 -0.05 -11.38
C ILE A 124 17.31 -0.60 -12.71
N ILE A 125 18.21 -1.59 -12.72
CA ILE A 125 18.70 -2.23 -13.95
C ILE A 125 17.53 -2.85 -14.73
N GLU A 126 16.63 -3.58 -14.07
CA GLU A 126 15.47 -4.19 -14.73
C GLU A 126 14.49 -3.14 -15.28
N ILE A 127 14.32 -1.98 -14.62
CA ILE A 127 13.53 -0.87 -15.16
C ILE A 127 14.22 -0.24 -16.37
N LYS A 128 15.55 -0.08 -16.36
CA LYS A 128 16.29 0.47 -17.51
C LYS A 128 16.24 -0.45 -18.73
N LYS A 129 16.38 -1.77 -18.55
CA LYS A 129 16.19 -2.77 -19.62
C LYS A 129 14.81 -2.66 -20.29
N LYS A 130 13.78 -2.33 -19.49
CA LYS A 130 12.39 -2.17 -19.96
C LYS A 130 12.20 -0.96 -20.89
N ASN A 131 13.01 0.10 -20.76
CA ASN A 131 12.88 1.29 -21.60
C ASN A 131 13.17 1.01 -23.09
N ILE A 132 13.83 -0.10 -23.41
CA ILE A 132 14.09 -0.54 -24.79
C ILE A 132 12.80 -1.06 -25.47
N PHE A 133 11.79 -1.51 -24.71
CA PHE A 133 10.58 -2.16 -25.25
C PHE A 133 9.32 -1.26 -25.33
N LEU A 134 9.43 0.04 -25.01
CA LEU A 134 8.27 0.92 -24.76
C LEU A 134 8.26 2.24 -25.55
N ILE A 135 8.70 2.22 -26.81
CA ILE A 135 8.38 3.32 -27.76
C ILE A 135 6.86 3.49 -27.92
N ARG A 136 6.03 2.49 -27.58
CA ARG A 136 4.57 2.55 -27.75
C ARG A 136 3.76 3.31 -26.67
N ASN A 137 4.33 3.80 -25.55
CA ASN A 137 3.52 4.52 -24.53
C ASN A 137 4.30 5.57 -23.70
N PHE A 138 4.11 6.86 -24.03
CA PHE A 138 4.67 8.03 -23.33
C PHE A 138 4.44 8.02 -21.80
N ILE A 139 3.28 7.56 -21.34
CA ILE A 139 2.93 7.52 -19.89
C ILE A 139 3.85 6.55 -19.11
N ASN A 140 4.25 5.43 -19.72
CA ASN A 140 5.11 4.44 -19.06
C ASN A 140 6.53 4.99 -18.87
N PHE A 141 7.00 5.86 -19.77
CA PHE A 141 8.31 6.48 -19.67
C PHE A 141 8.44 7.33 -18.39
N TYR A 142 7.48 8.23 -18.15
CA TYR A 142 7.49 9.08 -16.94
C TYR A 142 7.37 8.27 -15.66
N HIS A 143 6.50 7.24 -15.65
CA HIS A 143 6.37 6.34 -14.51
C HIS A 143 7.69 5.61 -14.22
N ASN A 144 8.32 5.00 -15.23
CA ASN A 144 9.62 4.34 -15.08
C ASN A 144 10.71 5.31 -14.60
N LYS A 145 10.78 6.51 -15.19
CA LYS A 145 11.73 7.55 -14.78
C LYS A 145 11.54 7.91 -13.31
N ASN A 146 10.31 8.14 -12.87
CA ASN A 146 10.03 8.44 -11.47
C ASN A 146 10.29 7.28 -10.52
N LEU A 147 10.02 6.04 -10.97
CA LEU A 147 10.39 4.87 -10.18
C LEU A 147 11.91 4.78 -10.02
N ILE A 148 12.69 5.00 -11.09
CA ILE A 148 14.17 5.04 -11.01
C ILE A 148 14.62 6.12 -10.04
N LEU A 149 14.15 7.37 -10.22
CA LEU A 149 14.54 8.48 -9.34
C LEU A 149 14.15 8.22 -7.89
N PHE A 150 12.99 7.62 -7.65
CA PHE A 150 12.55 7.23 -6.30
C PHE A 150 13.45 6.16 -5.69
N LEU A 151 13.84 5.13 -6.44
CA LEU A 151 14.76 4.09 -5.97
C LEU A 151 16.17 4.64 -5.74
N GLU A 152 16.65 5.52 -6.62
CA GLU A 152 17.93 6.21 -6.45
C GLU A 152 17.91 7.11 -5.21
N LYS A 153 16.79 7.75 -4.91
CA LYS A 153 16.61 8.55 -3.70
C LYS A 153 16.73 7.70 -2.43
N ILE A 154 16.12 6.51 -2.44
CA ILE A 154 16.24 5.54 -1.34
C ILE A 154 17.71 5.12 -1.17
N LEU A 155 18.42 4.84 -2.26
CA LEU A 155 19.81 4.37 -2.24
C LEU A 155 20.83 5.45 -1.86
N LYS A 156 20.81 6.57 -2.59
CA LYS A 156 21.83 7.63 -2.51
C LYS A 156 21.62 8.57 -1.33
N LYS A 157 20.42 8.56 -0.71
CA LYS A 157 20.01 9.49 0.36
C LYS A 157 20.16 10.97 -0.02
N LYS A 158 20.22 11.27 -1.32
CA LYS A 158 20.34 12.64 -1.83
C LYS A 158 18.97 13.20 -2.15
N ASN A 159 18.83 14.51 -2.06
CA ASN A 159 17.68 15.24 -2.58
C ASN A 159 17.67 15.11 -4.10
N ILE A 160 16.99 14.08 -4.58
CA ILE A 160 16.70 13.91 -5.99
C ILE A 160 15.28 14.41 -6.18
N GLU A 161 15.16 15.47 -7.00
CA GLU A 161 13.87 15.97 -7.43
C GLU A 161 13.21 14.93 -8.33
N LEU A 162 12.00 14.51 -7.96
CA LEU A 162 11.23 13.57 -8.77
C LEU A 162 10.55 14.34 -9.90
N VAL A 163 10.63 13.82 -11.13
CA VAL A 163 10.00 14.45 -12.29
C VAL A 163 8.50 14.50 -12.06
N ASN A 164 7.90 15.69 -12.21
CA ASN A 164 6.47 15.85 -12.01
C ASN A 164 5.68 14.93 -12.97
N LEU A 165 5.03 13.89 -12.43
CA LEU A 165 4.22 12.94 -13.18
C LEU A 165 2.88 13.50 -13.66
N ASN A 166 2.46 14.64 -13.12
CA ASN A 166 1.18 15.24 -13.42
C ASN A 166 1.37 16.58 -14.13
N PRO A 167 1.05 16.69 -15.43
CA PRO A 167 0.92 17.98 -16.11
C PRO A 167 -0.35 18.75 -15.72
N ILE A 168 -1.12 18.30 -14.71
CA ILE A 168 -2.48 18.80 -14.47
C ILE A 168 -2.50 19.92 -13.41
N LYS A 169 -2.65 21.17 -13.89
CA LYS A 169 -3.47 22.30 -13.38
C LYS A 169 -3.41 22.76 -11.91
N PHE A 170 -2.49 22.29 -11.07
CA PHE A 170 -2.38 22.73 -9.67
C PHE A 170 -0.96 23.08 -9.24
N GLU A 171 -0.13 23.55 -10.17
CA GLU A 171 1.28 23.85 -9.93
C GLU A 171 1.49 24.74 -8.69
N LYS A 172 0.68 25.80 -8.50
CA LYS A 172 0.79 26.65 -7.31
C LYS A 172 0.57 25.88 -6.01
N LYS A 173 -0.45 25.03 -5.92
CA LYS A 173 -0.72 24.22 -4.71
C LYS A 173 0.33 23.13 -4.49
N GLU A 174 0.80 22.49 -5.56
CA GLU A 174 1.91 21.54 -5.50
C GLU A 174 3.18 22.23 -4.99
N ARG A 175 3.53 23.40 -5.54
CA ARG A 175 4.67 24.22 -5.11
C ARG A 175 4.52 24.63 -3.65
N SER A 176 3.35 25.16 -3.24
CA SER A 176 3.09 25.52 -1.84
C SER A 176 3.16 24.33 -0.89
N PHE A 177 2.65 23.16 -1.28
CA PHE A 177 2.77 21.94 -0.47
C PHE A 177 4.24 21.47 -0.41
N GLY A 178 4.97 21.56 -1.52
CA GLY A 178 6.40 21.24 -1.57
C GLY A 178 7.23 22.14 -0.66
N GLN A 179 6.99 23.46 -0.71
CA GLN A 179 7.61 24.44 0.20
C GLN A 179 7.25 24.15 1.66
N PHE A 180 6.00 23.76 1.92
CA PHE A 180 5.56 23.39 3.27
C PHE A 180 6.31 22.17 3.81
N ILE A 181 6.58 21.14 2.98
CA ILE A 181 7.23 19.88 3.37
C ILE A 181 8.77 19.98 3.40
N SER A 182 9.36 20.72 2.45
CA SER A 182 10.80 20.72 2.19
C SER A 182 11.61 21.09 3.43
N GLY A 183 12.62 20.29 3.74
CA GLY A 183 13.52 20.52 4.89
C GLY A 183 12.86 20.36 6.28
N LYS A 184 11.59 19.94 6.37
CA LYS A 184 10.90 19.77 7.65
C LYS A 184 11.09 18.37 8.25
N LYS A 185 11.11 18.30 9.58
CA LYS A 185 10.99 17.06 10.36
C LYS A 185 9.51 16.67 10.42
N ILE A 186 9.19 15.51 9.87
CA ILE A 186 7.81 15.02 9.74
C ILE A 186 7.59 13.81 10.62
N ILE A 187 6.48 13.78 11.34
CA ILE A 187 5.98 12.57 11.99
C ILE A 187 4.67 12.12 11.37
N ILE A 188 4.61 10.84 11.00
CA ILE A 188 3.41 10.16 10.53
C ILE A 188 2.86 9.33 11.67
N VAL A 189 1.64 9.65 12.09
CA VAL A 189 0.97 9.02 13.22
C VAL A 189 -0.20 8.18 12.70
N GLY A 190 -0.02 6.87 12.77
CA GLY A 190 -1.05 5.92 12.43
C GLY A 190 -2.17 5.81 13.46
N PRO A 191 -3.28 5.14 13.10
CA PRO A 191 -4.40 4.90 13.99
C PRO A 191 -4.16 3.77 15.00
N GLY A 192 -3.03 3.07 14.91
CA GLY A 192 -2.73 1.87 15.69
C GLY A 192 -2.69 2.16 17.20
N PHE A 193 -3.16 1.19 17.97
CA PHE A 193 -3.09 1.28 19.43
C PHE A 193 -1.64 1.24 19.93
N SER A 194 -1.29 2.14 20.85
CA SER A 194 -0.01 2.18 21.56
C SER A 194 -0.28 2.54 23.02
N LYS A 195 0.35 1.81 23.94
CA LYS A 195 0.31 2.14 25.38
C LYS A 195 1.28 3.27 25.74
N LYS A 196 2.16 3.68 24.82
CA LYS A 196 3.20 4.67 25.09
C LYS A 196 2.66 6.07 24.88
N LYS A 197 2.90 6.95 25.86
CA LYS A 197 2.53 8.36 25.81
C LYS A 197 3.49 9.14 24.91
N PHE A 198 3.28 9.10 23.60
CA PHE A 198 4.12 9.78 22.61
C PHE A 198 3.77 11.25 22.38
N GLY A 199 2.78 11.81 23.09
CA GLY A 199 2.21 13.12 22.79
C GLY A 199 3.23 14.24 22.66
N LYS A 200 4.05 14.45 23.70
CA LYS A 200 5.11 15.48 23.70
C LYS A 200 6.10 15.30 22.54
N LYS A 201 6.49 14.05 22.27
CA LYS A 201 7.39 13.74 21.15
C LYS A 201 6.74 13.98 19.80
N ILE A 202 5.45 13.73 19.64
CA ILE A 202 4.74 13.98 18.38
C ILE A 202 4.66 15.48 18.11
N ASP A 203 4.32 16.26 19.15
CA ASP A 203 4.16 17.71 19.01
C ASP A 203 5.50 18.47 18.85
N SER A 204 6.63 17.81 19.04
CA SER A 204 7.97 18.38 18.81
C SER A 204 8.41 18.33 17.34
N PHE A 205 7.63 17.74 16.43
CA PHE A 205 7.92 17.74 14.99
C PHE A 205 7.32 18.97 14.32
N ASP A 206 7.98 19.43 13.27
CA ASP A 206 7.52 20.58 12.47
C ASP A 206 6.17 20.28 11.81
N ILE A 207 5.97 19.04 11.35
CA ILE A 207 4.76 18.60 10.66
C ILE A 207 4.28 17.27 11.26
N VAL A 208 2.96 17.20 11.48
CA VAL A 208 2.27 16.02 12.00
C VAL A 208 1.23 15.58 10.97
N VAL A 209 1.40 14.33 10.50
CA VAL A 209 0.59 13.71 9.46
C VAL A 209 -0.28 12.62 10.06
N ARG A 210 -1.57 12.62 9.71
CA ARG A 210 -2.55 11.63 10.20
C ARG A 210 -3.44 11.11 9.08
N PHE A 211 -4.15 10.03 9.38
CA PHE A 211 -5.01 9.32 8.43
C PHE A 211 -6.47 9.39 8.84
N ASN A 212 -7.35 9.78 7.91
CA ASN A 212 -8.82 9.77 8.05
C ASN A 212 -9.34 10.44 9.34
N GLN A 213 -8.68 11.51 9.80
CA GLN A 213 -9.08 12.23 11.01
C GLN A 213 -10.06 13.36 10.66
N PHE A 214 -11.26 13.31 11.24
CA PHE A 214 -12.31 14.34 11.02
C PHE A 214 -12.51 15.27 12.22
N LYS A 215 -11.97 14.93 13.39
CA LYS A 215 -12.19 15.65 14.66
C LYS A 215 -10.87 15.83 15.42
N PRO A 216 -10.75 16.85 16.29
CA PRO A 216 -9.62 16.98 17.20
C PRO A 216 -9.43 15.73 18.08
N ILE A 217 -8.22 15.54 18.57
CA ILE A 217 -7.88 14.48 19.53
C ILE A 217 -8.29 14.94 20.93
N SER A 218 -8.99 14.10 21.69
CA SER A 218 -9.40 14.45 23.07
C SER A 218 -8.19 14.66 23.98
N SER A 219 -8.33 15.45 25.04
CA SER A 219 -7.27 15.76 26.01
C SER A 219 -6.53 14.50 26.49
N LEU A 220 -7.25 13.45 26.88
CA LEU A 220 -6.66 12.17 27.28
C LEU A 220 -5.85 11.52 26.16
N GLN A 221 -6.36 11.54 24.93
CA GLN A 221 -5.68 10.94 23.78
C GLN A 221 -4.46 11.75 23.33
N GLN A 222 -4.42 13.06 23.59
CA GLN A 222 -3.26 13.91 23.27
C GLN A 222 -2.00 13.45 23.99
N LEU A 223 -2.12 12.83 25.18
CA LEU A 223 -0.98 12.22 25.88
C LEU A 223 -0.29 11.13 25.03
N TYR A 224 -1.05 10.43 24.19
CA TYR A 224 -0.56 9.32 23.36
C TYR A 224 -0.27 9.75 21.93
N PHE A 225 -1.07 10.67 21.39
CA PHE A 225 -1.10 11.00 19.98
C PHE A 225 -0.60 12.39 19.66
N GLY A 226 -0.39 13.26 20.64
CA GLY A 226 -0.10 14.67 20.43
C GLY A 226 -1.38 15.45 20.09
N SER A 227 -1.30 16.76 20.23
CA SER A 227 -2.37 17.71 19.96
C SER A 227 -2.35 18.23 18.52
N LYS A 228 -1.17 18.27 17.90
CA LYS A 228 -0.97 18.87 16.57
C LYS A 228 -1.43 17.95 15.45
N THR A 229 -2.00 18.55 14.41
CA THR A 229 -2.26 17.91 13.12
C THR A 229 -2.11 18.96 12.04
N HIS A 230 -1.20 18.74 11.09
CA HIS A 230 -0.90 19.67 10.01
C HIS A 230 -1.42 19.14 8.66
N ILE A 231 -1.30 17.82 8.44
CA ILE A 231 -1.72 17.14 7.22
C ILE A 231 -2.65 15.99 7.57
N VAL A 232 -3.78 15.90 6.88
CA VAL A 232 -4.67 14.75 6.94
C VAL A 232 -4.77 14.12 5.57
N TYR A 233 -4.29 12.89 5.49
CA TYR A 233 -4.52 12.05 4.32
C TYR A 233 -5.90 11.40 4.46
N PHE A 234 -6.71 11.40 3.41
CA PHE A 234 -7.97 10.67 3.31
C PHE A 234 -7.96 9.57 2.24
N ASN A 235 -8.45 8.39 2.61
CA ASN A 235 -8.72 7.34 1.64
C ASN A 235 -9.93 7.71 0.77
N GLY A 236 -10.10 7.07 -0.39
CA GLY A 236 -11.15 7.47 -1.33
C GLY A 236 -12.58 7.43 -0.77
N ASN A 237 -12.88 6.48 0.12
CA ASN A 237 -14.19 6.38 0.76
C ASN A 237 -14.43 7.48 1.80
N MET A 238 -13.37 7.90 2.51
CA MET A 238 -13.44 8.97 3.50
C MET A 238 -13.41 10.34 2.84
N THR A 239 -12.70 10.52 1.73
CA THR A 239 -12.74 11.77 0.96
C THR A 239 -14.18 12.11 0.52
N LYS A 240 -14.98 11.10 0.11
CA LYS A 240 -16.39 11.30 -0.27
C LYS A 240 -17.28 11.84 0.86
N LYS A 241 -16.83 11.73 2.11
CA LYS A 241 -17.57 12.24 3.28
C LYS A 241 -17.21 13.66 3.65
N ILE A 242 -16.21 14.25 2.97
CA ILE A 242 -15.85 15.65 3.19
C ILE A 242 -16.94 16.49 2.53
N ASN A 243 -17.81 17.08 3.34
CA ASN A 243 -18.75 18.07 2.86
C ASN A 243 -18.01 19.39 2.62
N ILE A 244 -18.01 19.87 1.38
CA ILE A 244 -17.28 21.07 0.95
C ILE A 244 -17.91 22.32 1.57
N ASN A 245 -19.24 22.33 1.66
CA ASN A 245 -20.02 23.46 2.17
C ASN A 245 -20.01 23.54 3.70
N ASN A 246 -19.57 22.46 4.36
CA ASN A 246 -19.46 22.40 5.81
C ASN A 246 -18.18 21.67 6.22
N LEU A 247 -17.05 22.14 5.72
CA LEU A 247 -15.75 21.69 6.21
C LEU A 247 -15.69 21.98 7.70
N ASN A 248 -15.64 20.91 8.49
CA ASN A 248 -15.46 21.00 9.92
C ASN A 248 -14.34 22.00 10.23
N LYS A 249 -14.58 22.95 11.16
CA LYS A 249 -13.62 23.96 11.66
C LYS A 249 -12.23 23.36 11.90
N PHE A 250 -12.17 22.09 12.31
CA PHE A 250 -10.93 21.34 12.45
C PHE A 250 -10.08 21.27 11.16
N LEU A 251 -10.67 21.02 9.99
CA LEU A 251 -9.94 20.80 8.74
C LEU A 251 -9.55 22.08 8.00
N LYS A 252 -10.18 23.22 8.32
CA LYS A 252 -10.03 24.49 7.56
C LYS A 252 -8.57 24.94 7.38
N ASN A 253 -7.72 24.73 8.39
CA ASN A 253 -6.33 25.19 8.39
C ASN A 253 -5.30 24.07 8.14
N LYS A 254 -5.73 22.92 7.57
CA LYS A 254 -4.89 21.75 7.35
C LYS A 254 -4.68 21.48 5.87
N TRP A 255 -3.59 20.81 5.55
CA TRP A 255 -3.45 20.17 4.24
C TRP A 255 -4.30 18.91 4.18
N ILE A 256 -5.15 18.83 3.17
CA ILE A 256 -6.04 17.69 2.92
C ILE A 256 -5.53 16.97 1.68
N CYS A 257 -5.06 15.74 1.87
CA CYS A 257 -4.42 14.95 0.83
C CYS A 257 -5.28 13.71 0.49
N SER A 258 -5.77 13.62 -0.74
CA SER A 258 -6.74 12.60 -1.15
C SER A 258 -6.19 11.59 -2.16
N ARG A 259 -6.59 10.32 -2.02
CA ARG A 259 -6.38 9.27 -3.04
C ARG A 259 -7.15 9.50 -4.35
N LEU A 260 -8.18 10.34 -4.32
CA LEU A 260 -9.06 10.66 -5.45
C LEU A 260 -8.79 12.09 -5.94
N ASN A 261 -8.82 12.28 -7.26
CA ASN A 261 -8.83 13.60 -7.89
C ASN A 261 -10.29 14.05 -7.98
N PHE A 262 -10.73 14.90 -7.05
CA PHE A 262 -12.05 15.54 -7.11
C PHE A 262 -11.90 16.97 -7.60
N SER A 263 -12.59 17.30 -8.69
CA SER A 263 -12.74 18.67 -9.19
C SER A 263 -13.38 19.57 -8.15
N ASP A 264 -14.38 19.07 -7.43
CA ASP A 264 -15.26 19.93 -6.63
C ASP A 264 -14.56 20.38 -5.33
N LEU A 265 -13.65 19.55 -4.81
CA LEU A 265 -12.78 19.89 -3.68
C LEU A 265 -11.58 20.76 -4.08
N SER A 266 -11.40 21.01 -5.38
CA SER A 266 -10.25 21.78 -5.87
C SER A 266 -10.30 23.26 -5.50
N ASN A 267 -11.46 23.79 -5.10
CA ASN A 267 -11.58 25.18 -4.63
C ASN A 267 -11.01 25.38 -3.21
N LEU A 268 -10.82 24.31 -2.45
CA LEU A 268 -10.24 24.39 -1.11
C LEU A 268 -8.74 24.70 -1.20
N LYS A 269 -8.31 25.80 -0.55
CA LYS A 269 -6.93 26.32 -0.62
C LYS A 269 -5.87 25.23 -0.41
N ASN A 270 -6.04 24.39 0.61
CA ASN A 270 -5.07 23.37 1.02
C ASN A 270 -5.50 21.93 0.67
N PHE A 271 -6.36 21.75 -0.34
CA PHE A 271 -6.72 20.42 -0.83
C PHE A 271 -5.85 20.02 -2.03
N ARG A 272 -5.39 18.76 -2.02
CA ARG A 272 -4.63 18.17 -3.11
C ARG A 272 -4.86 16.67 -3.27
N SER A 273 -4.57 16.17 -4.45
CA SER A 273 -4.44 14.74 -4.71
C SER A 273 -3.02 14.26 -4.42
N ILE A 274 -2.89 13.05 -3.89
CA ILE A 274 -1.57 12.49 -3.56
C ILE A 274 -0.81 12.07 -4.82
N ARG A 275 0.51 12.30 -4.82
CA ARG A 275 1.42 11.72 -5.79
C ARG A 275 1.58 10.23 -5.49
N LYS A 276 1.44 9.42 -6.53
CA LYS A 276 1.57 7.96 -6.44
C LYS A 276 2.64 7.52 -7.41
N ILE A 277 3.48 6.60 -6.94
CA ILE A 277 4.33 5.77 -7.80
C ILE A 277 3.76 4.37 -7.65
N PHE A 278 3.28 3.80 -8.75
CA PHE A 278 2.81 2.42 -8.72
C PHE A 278 4.01 1.50 -8.55
N ILE A 279 4.07 0.78 -7.43
CA ILE A 279 5.16 -0.17 -7.09
C ILE A 279 4.59 -1.55 -6.72
N ASN A 280 3.28 -1.64 -6.40
CA ASN A 280 2.62 -2.87 -5.99
C ASN A 280 1.59 -3.33 -7.03
N PRO A 281 1.98 -4.12 -8.05
CA PRO A 281 1.03 -4.70 -8.99
C PRO A 281 0.05 -5.69 -8.36
N LEU A 282 0.48 -6.48 -7.37
CA LEU A 282 -0.35 -7.53 -6.76
C LEU A 282 -1.39 -7.01 -5.77
N GLY A 283 -1.44 -5.73 -5.46
CA GLY A 283 -2.39 -5.23 -4.48
C GLY A 283 -2.42 -3.72 -4.40
N ALA A 284 -3.35 -3.20 -3.62
CA ALA A 284 -3.29 -1.78 -3.27
C ALA A 284 -2.28 -1.60 -2.15
N PHE A 285 -1.37 -0.64 -2.26
CA PHE A 285 -0.63 -0.22 -1.08
C PHE A 285 -1.57 0.28 0.02
N GLY A 286 -1.19 -0.01 1.25
CA GLY A 286 -1.79 0.61 2.42
C GLY A 286 -1.57 2.12 2.40
N PHE A 287 -2.24 2.81 3.32
CA PHE A 287 -2.28 4.26 3.28
C PHE A 287 -0.98 4.91 3.75
N LEU A 288 -0.24 4.23 4.63
CA LEU A 288 1.11 4.63 5.03
C LEU A 288 2.05 4.71 3.83
N GLN A 289 2.06 3.67 2.98
CA GLN A 289 2.98 3.57 1.85
C GLN A 289 2.72 4.68 0.84
N ASP A 290 1.44 4.93 0.52
CA ASP A 290 1.06 6.04 -0.36
C ASP A 290 1.46 7.40 0.21
N ALA A 291 1.22 7.65 1.50
CA ALA A 291 1.61 8.90 2.14
C ALA A 291 3.13 9.10 2.18
N LEU A 292 3.88 8.04 2.46
CA LEU A 292 5.34 8.07 2.42
C LEU A 292 5.86 8.37 1.02
N ILE A 293 5.31 7.71 -0.01
CA ILE A 293 5.67 8.00 -1.39
C ILE A 293 5.39 9.47 -1.69
N ASP A 294 4.20 9.98 -1.41
CA ASP A 294 3.81 11.39 -1.65
C ASP A 294 4.75 12.37 -0.94
N ILE A 295 4.98 12.21 0.36
CA ILE A 295 5.86 13.08 1.15
C ILE A 295 7.30 13.05 0.64
N LEU A 296 7.82 11.87 0.27
CA LEU A 296 9.18 11.72 -0.24
C LEU A 296 9.39 12.43 -1.58
N HIS A 297 8.35 12.84 -2.31
CA HIS A 297 8.53 13.70 -3.48
C HIS A 297 9.09 15.09 -3.12
N PHE A 298 8.90 15.55 -1.89
CA PHE A 298 9.13 16.94 -1.51
C PHE A 298 10.30 17.14 -0.52
N ASN A 299 11.26 16.21 -0.51
CA ASN A 299 12.55 16.36 0.21
C ASN A 299 12.43 16.76 1.70
N PRO A 300 11.69 15.99 2.53
CA PRO A 300 11.67 16.25 3.98
C PRO A 300 13.05 16.02 4.61
N LYS A 301 13.38 16.74 5.68
CA LYS A 301 14.64 16.55 6.41
C LYS A 301 14.71 15.19 7.11
N SER A 302 13.61 14.74 7.68
CA SER A 302 13.51 13.40 8.28
C SER A 302 12.06 12.99 8.44
N ILE A 303 11.78 11.69 8.35
CA ILE A 303 10.45 11.13 8.60
C ILE A 303 10.52 10.16 9.79
N PHE A 304 9.65 10.34 10.78
CA PHE A 304 9.41 9.39 11.85
C PHE A 304 8.02 8.78 11.69
N VAL A 305 7.88 7.46 11.85
CA VAL A 305 6.61 6.75 11.75
C VAL A 305 6.28 6.10 13.08
N THR A 306 5.08 6.36 13.59
CA THR A 306 4.64 5.85 14.90
C THR A 306 3.18 5.39 14.87
N ASN A 307 2.82 4.55 15.84
CA ASN A 307 1.44 4.10 16.06
C ASN A 307 0.87 3.35 14.84
N ILE A 308 1.68 2.49 14.23
CA ILE A 308 1.27 1.62 13.12
C ILE A 308 1.64 0.18 13.47
N ASN A 309 0.69 -0.73 13.30
CA ASN A 309 0.88 -2.16 13.58
C ASN A 309 0.46 -3.09 12.43
N PHE A 310 0.04 -2.54 11.28
CA PHE A 310 -0.46 -3.30 10.11
C PHE A 310 -1.59 -4.31 10.41
N GLY A 311 -2.37 -4.10 11.48
CA GLY A 311 -3.39 -5.06 11.91
C GLY A 311 -2.84 -6.29 12.66
N LEU A 312 -1.59 -6.23 13.12
CA LEU A 312 -0.91 -7.30 13.88
C LEU A 312 -1.03 -7.14 15.41
N GLY A 313 -1.88 -6.24 15.88
CA GLY A 313 -2.16 -6.03 17.30
C GLY A 313 -3.59 -6.42 17.67
N LYS A 314 -3.81 -6.88 18.91
CA LYS A 314 -5.14 -7.25 19.43
C LYS A 314 -6.16 -6.09 19.36
N LYS A 315 -5.71 -4.87 19.66
CA LYS A 315 -6.50 -3.65 19.45
C LYS A 315 -6.06 -3.01 18.14
N LEU A 316 -6.99 -2.89 17.20
CA LEU A 316 -6.72 -2.30 15.90
C LEU A 316 -6.52 -0.79 16.07
N TYR A 317 -7.58 -0.03 16.36
CA TYR A 317 -7.52 1.44 16.46
C TYR A 317 -8.05 2.00 17.79
N TRP A 318 -7.66 3.23 18.08
CA TRP A 318 -8.34 4.07 19.07
C TRP A 318 -9.70 4.57 18.56
N SER A 319 -10.62 4.86 19.48
CA SER A 319 -12.01 5.27 19.19
C SER A 319 -12.13 6.53 18.33
N SER A 320 -11.11 7.39 18.34
CA SER A 320 -11.08 8.61 17.51
C SER A 320 -10.80 8.37 16.03
N TYR A 321 -10.39 7.16 15.65
CA TYR A 321 -10.20 6.76 14.25
C TYR A 321 -11.35 5.88 13.75
N SER A 322 -11.73 6.04 12.49
CA SER A 322 -12.90 5.37 11.93
C SER A 322 -12.75 3.85 11.83
N LYS A 323 -13.71 3.11 12.40
CA LYS A 323 -14.26 1.81 11.97
C LYS A 323 -13.39 0.54 11.87
N ALA A 324 -12.08 0.48 12.13
CA ALA A 324 -11.40 -0.83 12.01
C ALA A 324 -11.90 -1.90 12.99
N ASN A 325 -12.40 -1.49 14.16
CA ASN A 325 -13.01 -2.42 15.11
C ASN A 325 -14.37 -2.98 14.63
N LYS A 326 -14.81 -2.67 13.39
CA LYS A 326 -16.04 -3.20 12.78
C LYS A 326 -15.81 -4.24 11.68
N LEU A 327 -14.56 -4.53 11.32
CA LEU A 327 -14.28 -5.59 10.34
C LEU A 327 -14.30 -6.95 11.04
N SER A 328 -15.05 -7.91 10.50
CA SER A 328 -14.93 -9.29 10.96
C SER A 328 -13.55 -9.85 10.63
N ASN A 329 -13.09 -10.87 11.36
CA ASN A 329 -11.80 -11.52 11.07
C ASN A 329 -11.76 -11.98 9.61
N ARG A 330 -12.84 -12.60 9.11
CA ARG A 330 -12.99 -12.98 7.70
C ARG A 330 -12.77 -11.80 6.73
N GLN A 331 -13.38 -10.64 6.99
CA GLN A 331 -13.16 -9.43 6.19
C GLN A 331 -11.72 -8.91 6.28
N MET A 332 -11.04 -9.10 7.41
CA MET A 332 -9.64 -8.74 7.57
C MET A 332 -8.74 -9.55 6.62
N TYR A 333 -8.93 -10.88 6.51
CA TYR A 333 -8.16 -11.70 5.56
C TYR A 333 -8.37 -11.26 4.10
N LEU A 334 -9.61 -11.02 3.69
CA LEU A 334 -9.90 -10.50 2.35
C LEU A 334 -9.28 -9.12 2.11
N SER A 335 -9.35 -8.23 3.11
CA SER A 335 -8.75 -6.90 3.01
C SER A 335 -7.23 -6.99 2.86
N GLN A 336 -6.57 -7.79 3.69
CA GLN A 336 -5.11 -7.93 3.68
C GLN A 336 -4.58 -8.71 2.46
N SER A 337 -5.36 -9.62 1.88
CA SER A 337 -4.99 -10.28 0.60
C SER A 337 -5.01 -9.29 -0.58
N LYS A 338 -5.95 -8.33 -0.57
CA LYS A 338 -6.03 -7.22 -1.56
C LYS A 338 -4.96 -6.17 -1.35
N LEU A 339 -4.55 -5.93 -0.10
CA LEU A 339 -3.48 -4.98 0.24
C LEU A 339 -2.07 -5.56 0.07
N ASP A 340 -1.96 -6.87 -0.18
CA ASP A 340 -0.70 -7.62 -0.18
C ASP A 340 0.13 -7.27 1.08
N LEU A 341 -0.36 -7.74 2.24
CA LEU A 341 0.17 -7.42 3.57
C LEU A 341 1.70 -7.53 3.64
N LEU A 342 2.28 -8.62 3.12
CA LEU A 342 3.73 -8.83 3.16
C LEU A 342 4.49 -7.79 2.35
N SER A 343 4.02 -7.44 1.16
CA SER A 343 4.65 -6.39 0.34
C SER A 343 4.56 -5.03 0.98
N SER A 344 3.39 -4.74 1.54
CA SER A 344 3.13 -3.50 2.27
C SER A 344 4.10 -3.34 3.45
N ILE A 345 4.37 -4.41 4.20
CA ILE A 345 5.35 -4.39 5.31
C ILE A 345 6.78 -4.35 4.79
N ASN A 346 7.14 -5.20 3.82
CA ASN A 346 8.50 -5.28 3.26
C ASN A 346 8.94 -3.95 2.63
N PHE A 347 8.04 -3.21 2.00
CA PHE A 347 8.34 -1.86 1.51
C PHE A 347 8.77 -0.92 2.65
N ILE A 348 8.09 -0.97 3.80
CA ILE A 348 8.47 -0.17 4.97
C ILE A 348 9.80 -0.64 5.56
N LYS A 349 10.08 -1.96 5.54
CA LYS A 349 11.39 -2.49 5.93
C LYS A 349 12.50 -1.93 5.04
N VAL A 350 12.29 -1.86 3.73
CA VAL A 350 13.24 -1.29 2.77
C VAL A 350 13.52 0.18 3.10
N LEU A 351 12.49 0.99 3.31
CA LEU A 351 12.68 2.40 3.68
C LEU A 351 13.45 2.56 5.01
N ARG A 352 13.14 1.74 6.02
CA ARG A 352 13.85 1.75 7.31
C ARG A 352 15.32 1.32 7.15
N LYS A 353 15.58 0.19 6.47
CA LYS A 353 16.94 -0.35 6.26
C LYS A 353 17.86 0.63 5.52
N ASN A 354 17.30 1.44 4.63
CA ASN A 354 18.04 2.48 3.90
C ASN A 354 18.05 3.84 4.64
N ASN A 355 17.60 3.90 5.89
CA ASN A 355 17.54 5.11 6.73
C ASN A 355 16.67 6.25 6.16
N VAL A 356 15.72 5.93 5.28
CA VAL A 356 14.77 6.92 4.72
C VAL A 356 13.73 7.33 5.77
N ILE A 357 13.38 6.39 6.66
CA ILE A 357 12.46 6.63 7.78
C ILE A 357 13.05 6.10 9.08
N LYS A 358 12.65 6.70 10.19
CA LYS A 358 12.80 6.17 11.55
C LYS A 358 11.45 5.70 12.08
N THR A 359 11.44 4.78 13.03
CA THR A 359 10.20 4.23 13.62
C THR A 359 10.26 4.21 15.14
N ASP A 360 9.11 4.09 15.79
CA ASP A 360 9.06 3.72 17.20
C ASP A 360 9.55 2.27 17.45
N LYS A 361 9.82 1.93 18.72
CA LYS A 361 10.34 0.60 19.11
C LYS A 361 9.36 -0.54 18.79
N GLU A 362 8.06 -0.31 18.85
CA GLU A 362 7.05 -1.34 18.61
C GLU A 362 6.91 -1.65 17.12
N LEU A 363 6.88 -0.61 16.27
CA LEU A 363 6.92 -0.78 14.83
C LEU A 363 8.26 -1.38 14.38
N ALA A 364 9.38 -1.00 15.01
CA ALA A 364 10.70 -1.59 14.72
C ALA A 364 10.69 -3.12 14.91
N LYS A 365 10.15 -3.62 16.04
CA LYS A 365 10.00 -5.05 16.31
C LYS A 365 9.18 -5.76 15.23
N ILE A 366 8.08 -5.16 14.77
CA ILE A 366 7.26 -5.73 13.68
C ILE A 366 8.07 -5.83 12.38
N LEU A 367 8.88 -4.82 12.08
CA LEU A 367 9.69 -4.77 10.85
C LEU A 367 10.89 -5.72 10.88
N GLU A 368 11.24 -6.27 12.04
CA GLU A 368 12.29 -7.29 12.19
C GLU A 368 11.78 -8.71 11.92
N LEU A 369 10.49 -8.97 12.14
CA LEU A 369 9.89 -10.29 11.93
C LEU A 369 10.01 -10.78 10.48
N ASN A 370 10.32 -12.06 10.28
CA ASN A 370 10.28 -12.68 8.94
C ASN A 370 8.83 -12.91 8.46
N SER A 371 8.65 -13.31 7.18
CA SER A 371 7.32 -13.51 6.61
C SER A 371 6.47 -14.53 7.38
N LYS A 372 7.07 -15.63 7.86
CA LYS A 372 6.36 -16.67 8.60
C LYS A 372 5.86 -16.14 9.94
N GLU A 373 6.71 -15.45 10.69
CA GLU A 373 6.37 -14.82 11.98
C GLU A 373 5.28 -13.75 11.84
N LEU A 374 5.37 -12.90 10.80
CA LEU A 374 4.34 -11.89 10.51
C LEU A 374 2.97 -12.54 10.30
N LEU A 375 2.92 -13.63 9.54
CA LEU A 375 1.68 -14.34 9.24
C LEU A 375 1.14 -15.09 10.47
N LEU A 376 1.99 -15.76 11.25
CA LEU A 376 1.58 -16.39 12.50
C LEU A 376 1.02 -15.36 13.49
N ARG A 377 1.65 -14.19 13.60
CA ARG A 377 1.14 -13.09 14.42
C ARG A 377 -0.17 -12.52 13.87
N PHE A 378 -0.32 -12.41 12.55
CA PHE A 378 -1.57 -12.00 11.93
C PHE A 378 -2.71 -12.97 12.26
N LYS A 379 -2.49 -14.28 12.08
CA LYS A 379 -3.45 -15.34 12.40
C LYS A 379 -3.84 -15.34 13.87
N LYS A 380 -2.86 -15.24 14.79
CA LYS A 380 -3.10 -15.20 16.23
C LYS A 380 -4.01 -14.03 16.67
N ASN A 381 -3.90 -12.87 16.02
CA ASN A 381 -4.70 -11.69 16.38
C ASN A 381 -5.99 -11.56 15.58
N ASN A 382 -6.17 -12.39 14.54
CA ASN A 382 -7.37 -12.42 13.71
C ASN A 382 -7.74 -13.90 13.50
N PRO A 383 -8.17 -14.63 14.55
CA PRO A 383 -8.59 -16.02 14.39
C PRO A 383 -9.78 -16.05 13.43
N LEU A 384 -9.73 -16.89 12.40
CA LEU A 384 -10.96 -17.22 11.68
C LEU A 384 -11.71 -18.17 12.59
N ASP A 385 -12.99 -17.88 12.84
CA ASP A 385 -13.89 -18.89 13.37
C ASP A 385 -13.82 -20.06 12.38
N GLU A 386 -13.40 -21.24 12.85
CA GLU A 386 -13.64 -22.46 12.11
C GLU A 386 -15.16 -22.57 11.95
N VAL A 387 -15.66 -22.99 10.79
CA VAL A 387 -17.06 -22.98 10.31
C VAL A 387 -17.30 -21.79 9.34
N VAL A 388 -17.46 -22.00 8.04
CA VAL A 388 -18.38 -22.94 7.38
C VAL A 388 -17.63 -23.68 6.25
N ARG A 389 -17.34 -24.97 6.47
CA ARG A 389 -17.05 -25.91 5.39
C ARG A 389 -18.41 -26.42 4.89
N ASP A 390 -19.07 -25.61 4.07
CA ASP A 390 -20.16 -26.10 3.21
C ASP A 390 -19.59 -26.41 1.83
#